data_AF-A0A2X3KBW2-F1
#
_entry.id   AF-A0A2X3KBW2-F1
#
_cell.length_a   1.000
_cell.length_b   1.000
_cell.length_c   1.000
_cell.angle_alpha   90.00
_cell.angle_beta   90.00
_cell.angle_gamma   90.00
#
_symmetry.space_group_name_H-M   'P 1'
#
loop_
_entity.id
_entity.type
_entity.pdbx_description
1 polymer ?
#
loop_
_entity_poly.entity_id
_entity_poly.type
_entity_poly.pdbx_seq_one_letter_code
_entity_poly.pdbx_strand_id
1 'polypeptide(L)'
;MSEFWQKRASQGLTVSENMSDDEVAMLIFAPGFSTAEQVTDVSGRGVGMDVVKRNIQEMGGHVEIQSKQGTGTTIRILLPLTLAILDGMSVRVADEVFILPLNAVMESLQTP
;
A
#
# COMPACT_ATOMS: atom_id res chain seq x y z
N MET A 1 -5.53 19.91 10.49
CA MET A 1 -4.10 20.05 10.12
C MET A 1 -3.22 20.38 11.33
N SER A 2 -3.65 21.21 12.29
CA SER A 2 -2.85 21.54 13.50
C SER A 2 -2.45 20.30 14.33
N GLU A 3 -3.38 19.39 14.60
CA GLU A 3 -3.10 18.16 15.36
C GLU A 3 -2.20 17.17 14.59
N PHE A 4 -2.30 17.16 13.26
CA PHE A 4 -1.46 16.34 12.38
C PHE A 4 0.02 16.74 12.49
N TRP A 5 0.29 18.05 12.50
CA TRP A 5 1.63 18.61 12.70
C TRP A 5 2.18 18.31 14.10
N GLN A 6 1.32 18.39 15.12
CA GLN A 6 1.68 18.07 16.51
C GLN A 6 2.05 16.59 16.70
N LYS A 7 1.27 15.67 16.10
CA LYS A 7 1.56 14.22 16.15
C LYS A 7 2.88 13.88 15.43
N ARG A 8 3.23 14.60 14.35
CA ARG A 8 4.49 14.39 13.59
C ARG A 8 5.74 14.85 14.32
N ALA A 9 5.70 16.02 14.97
CA ALA A 9 6.82 16.51 15.77
C ALA A 9 7.19 15.51 16.89
N SER A 10 6.20 14.80 17.43
CA SER A 10 6.42 13.78 18.47
C SER A 10 7.04 12.47 17.97
N GLN A 11 6.96 12.17 16.65
CA GLN A 11 7.43 10.91 16.05
C GLN A 11 8.77 11.04 15.28
N GLY A 12 9.43 12.20 15.32
CA GLY A 12 10.77 12.38 14.76
C GLY A 12 10.85 12.42 13.22
N LEU A 13 9.72 12.58 12.53
CA LEU A 13 9.67 12.72 11.08
C LEU A 13 9.99 14.16 10.66
N THR A 14 11.12 14.37 9.99
CA THR A 14 11.58 15.67 9.48
C THR A 14 10.65 16.15 8.36
N VAL A 15 9.75 17.08 8.67
CA VAL A 15 8.98 17.77 7.64
C VAL A 15 9.71 19.05 7.29
N SER A 16 10.18 19.14 6.05
CA SER A 16 10.73 20.37 5.50
C SER A 16 9.59 21.29 5.07
N GLU A 17 9.73 22.61 5.28
CA GLU A 17 8.78 23.62 4.77
C GLU A 17 8.64 23.57 3.23
N ASN A 18 9.56 22.90 2.54
CA ASN A 18 9.57 22.73 1.09
C ASN A 18 8.83 21.49 0.57
N MET A 19 8.13 20.73 1.43
CA MET A 19 7.36 19.58 0.96
C MET A 19 6.10 20.02 0.23
N SER A 20 5.81 19.38 -0.89
CA SER A 20 4.55 19.53 -1.60
C SER A 20 3.39 18.90 -0.83
N ASP A 21 2.16 19.35 -1.09
CA ASP A 21 0.95 18.81 -0.46
C ASP A 21 0.82 17.30 -0.67
N ASP A 22 1.24 16.79 -1.82
CA ASP A 22 1.23 15.35 -2.15
C ASP A 22 2.23 14.56 -1.28
N GLU A 23 3.43 15.10 -1.07
CA GLU A 23 4.43 14.47 -0.20
C GLU A 23 3.96 14.47 1.27
N VAL A 24 3.30 15.55 1.72
CA VAL A 24 2.71 15.61 3.06
C VAL A 24 1.58 14.59 3.21
N ALA A 25 0.75 14.43 2.19
CA ALA A 25 -0.34 13.46 2.16
C ALA A 25 0.19 12.01 2.19
N MET A 26 1.30 11.73 1.50
CA MET A 26 1.93 10.40 1.48
C MET A 26 2.40 9.94 2.87
N LEU A 27 2.76 10.88 3.75
CA LEU A 27 3.15 10.56 5.11
C LEU A 27 2.00 9.98 5.96
N ILE A 28 0.73 10.13 5.55
CA ILE A 28 -0.42 9.47 6.22
C ILE A 28 -0.26 7.94 6.20
N PHE A 29 0.42 7.42 5.17
CA PHE A 29 0.70 6.00 5.00
C PHE A 29 1.99 5.55 5.70
N ALA A 30 2.70 6.44 6.40
CA ALA A 30 3.90 6.06 7.13
C ALA A 30 3.54 5.10 8.28
N PRO A 31 4.34 4.03 8.49
CA PRO A 31 4.09 3.07 9.54
C PRO A 31 4.09 3.76 10.91
N GLY A 32 3.12 3.40 11.76
CA GLY A 32 3.00 3.99 13.11
C GLY A 32 2.31 5.36 13.18
N PHE A 33 1.93 5.97 12.05
CA PHE A 33 1.16 7.22 12.04
C PHE A 33 -0.33 6.97 12.31
N SER A 34 -0.87 5.93 11.67
CA SER A 34 -2.26 5.49 11.79
C SER A 34 -2.33 4.32 12.80
N THR A 35 -1.89 4.59 14.02
CA THR A 35 -2.14 3.71 15.16
C THR A 35 -3.55 3.98 15.65
N ALA A 36 -4.46 3.03 15.40
CA ALA A 36 -5.78 3.07 16.00
C ALA A 36 -5.63 3.05 17.53
N GLU A 37 -6.06 4.10 18.22
CA GLU A 37 -6.09 4.15 19.69
C GLU A 37 -7.11 3.16 20.28
N GLN A 38 -8.08 2.70 19.49
CA GLN A 38 -9.06 1.70 19.90
C GLN A 38 -9.00 0.48 18.97
N VAL A 39 -8.69 -0.66 19.58
CA VAL A 39 -8.85 -1.99 19.00
C VAL A 39 -10.36 -2.23 18.86
N THR A 40 -10.89 -2.20 17.64
CA THR A 40 -12.28 -2.60 17.39
C THR A 40 -12.35 -4.12 17.18
N ASP A 41 -13.46 -4.73 17.64
CA ASP A 41 -13.68 -6.16 17.90
C ASP A 41 -13.59 -7.14 16.69
N VAL A 42 -12.91 -6.76 15.61
CA VAL A 42 -12.63 -7.66 14.47
C VAL A 42 -11.12 -7.90 14.37
N SER A 43 -10.64 -8.89 15.12
CA SER A 43 -9.33 -9.56 14.99
C SER A 43 -8.06 -8.88 15.56
N GLY A 44 -8.14 -7.76 16.29
CA GLY A 44 -6.95 -7.20 16.96
C GLY A 44 -5.91 -6.58 16.04
N ARG A 45 -6.27 -6.31 14.77
CA ARG A 45 -5.45 -5.51 13.86
C ARG A 45 -6.02 -4.10 13.80
N GLY A 46 -5.37 -3.14 14.46
CA GLY A 46 -5.62 -1.74 14.16
C GLY A 46 -5.41 -1.55 12.65
N VAL A 47 -6.46 -1.18 11.92
CA VAL A 47 -6.35 -0.94 10.48
C VAL A 47 -5.70 0.43 10.30
N GLY A 48 -4.38 0.42 10.34
CA GLY A 48 -3.59 1.59 9.99
C GLY A 48 -3.64 1.85 8.49
N MET A 49 -3.54 3.11 8.11
CA MET A 49 -3.42 3.53 6.71
C MET A 49 -2.21 2.87 6.01
N ASP A 50 -1.17 2.47 6.75
CA ASP A 50 -0.07 1.65 6.24
C ASP A 50 -0.54 0.25 5.76
N VAL A 51 -1.42 -0.41 6.53
CA VAL A 51 -2.07 -1.67 6.13
C VAL A 51 -3.00 -1.45 4.93
N VAL A 52 -3.76 -0.36 4.91
CA VAL A 52 -4.63 -0.01 3.77
C VAL A 52 -3.81 0.15 2.49
N LYS A 53 -2.72 0.90 2.54
CA LYS A 53 -1.81 1.09 1.39
C LYS A 53 -1.22 -0.24 0.93
N ARG A 54 -0.74 -1.05 1.86
CA ARG A 54 -0.17 -2.36 1.54
C ARG A 54 -1.17 -3.26 0.83
N ASN A 55 -2.40 -3.36 1.32
CA ASN A 55 -3.44 -4.17 0.70
C ASN A 55 -3.76 -3.69 -0.72
N ILE A 56 -3.84 -2.37 -0.92
CA ILE A 56 -4.07 -1.78 -2.26
C ILE A 56 -2.91 -2.11 -3.20
N GLN A 57 -1.66 -2.02 -2.74
CA GLN A 57 -0.48 -2.36 -3.53
C GLN A 57 -0.39 -3.85 -3.86
N GLU A 58 -0.75 -4.73 -2.91
CA GLU A 58 -0.82 -6.19 -3.12
C GLU A 58 -1.83 -6.57 -4.21
N MET A 59 -2.89 -5.75 -4.38
CA MET A 59 -3.87 -5.88 -5.47
C MET A 59 -3.40 -5.24 -6.79
N GLY A 60 -2.16 -4.77 -6.89
CA GLY A 60 -1.64 -4.04 -8.04
C GLY A 60 -2.29 -2.66 -8.24
N GLY A 61 -2.92 -2.13 -7.21
CA GLY A 61 -3.61 -0.84 -7.22
C GLY A 61 -2.74 0.33 -6.79
N HIS A 62 -3.30 1.52 -6.95
CA HIS A 62 -2.73 2.80 -6.51
C HIS A 62 -3.71 3.56 -5.62
N VAL A 63 -3.18 4.38 -4.71
CA VAL A 63 -3.98 5.22 -3.81
C VAL A 63 -3.44 6.65 -3.77
N GLU A 64 -4.34 7.61 -3.90
CA GLU A 64 -4.07 9.04 -3.87
C GLU A 64 -4.93 9.70 -2.79
N ILE A 65 -4.39 10.72 -2.12
CA ILE A 65 -5.12 11.50 -1.12
C ILE A 65 -5.07 12.97 -1.54
N GLN A 66 -6.25 13.57 -1.69
CA GLN A 66 -6.41 15.00 -1.90
C GLN A 66 -7.13 15.57 -0.69
N SER A 67 -6.48 16.47 0.05
CA SER A 67 -7.06 17.05 1.26
C SER A 67 -6.92 18.55 1.24
N LYS A 68 -8.02 19.27 1.51
CA LYS A 68 -7.99 20.73 1.66
C LYS A 68 -8.70 21.12 2.94
N GLN A 69 -8.00 21.86 3.80
CA GLN A 69 -8.52 22.28 5.09
C GLN A 69 -9.83 23.07 4.93
N GLY A 70 -10.85 22.70 5.69
CA GLY A 70 -12.18 23.32 5.63
C GLY A 70 -13.04 22.89 4.43
N THR A 71 -12.50 22.13 3.48
CA THR A 71 -13.25 21.57 2.32
C THR A 71 -13.47 20.07 2.46
N GLY A 72 -12.57 19.37 3.17
CA GLY A 72 -12.65 17.94 3.43
C GLY A 72 -11.48 17.17 2.81
N THR A 73 -11.60 15.85 2.79
CA THR A 73 -10.58 14.93 2.28
C THR A 73 -11.20 13.93 1.31
N THR A 74 -10.57 13.76 0.16
CA THR A 74 -10.92 12.79 -0.87
C THR A 74 -9.80 11.77 -0.99
N ILE A 75 -10.14 10.48 -0.89
CA ILE A 75 -9.24 9.37 -1.13
C ILE A 75 -9.65 8.71 -2.43
N ARG A 76 -8.74 8.61 -3.39
CA ARG A 76 -8.96 7.90 -4.66
C ARG A 76 -8.17 6.60 -4.63
N ILE A 77 -8.87 5.49 -4.93
CA ILE A 77 -8.26 4.17 -5.05
C ILE A 77 -8.48 3.72 -6.49
N LEU A 78 -7.38 3.46 -7.18
CA LEU A 78 -7.35 2.92 -8.53
C LEU A 78 -6.96 1.45 -8.44
N LEU A 79 -7.91 0.56 -8.70
CA LEU A 79 -7.62 -0.88 -8.79
C LEU A 79 -7.63 -1.30 -10.26
N PRO A 80 -6.68 -2.12 -10.71
CA PRO A 80 -6.71 -2.67 -12.06
C PRO A 80 -8.01 -3.47 -12.26
N LEU A 81 -8.63 -3.35 -13.43
CA LEU A 81 -9.90 -4.01 -13.75
C LEU A 81 -9.81 -5.55 -13.61
N THR A 82 -8.60 -6.08 -13.75
CA THR A 82 -8.28 -7.51 -13.70
C THR A 82 -7.61 -7.85 -12.37
N LEU A 83 -8.37 -7.86 -11.28
CA LEU A 83 -7.93 -8.31 -9.95
C LEU A 83 -7.61 -9.84 -9.86
N ALA A 84 -7.38 -10.53 -10.98
CA ALA A 84 -7.26 -11.99 -11.00
C ALA A 84 -6.37 -12.55 -12.13
N ILE A 85 -5.46 -11.76 -12.71
CA ILE A 85 -4.47 -12.29 -13.65
C ILE A 85 -3.13 -12.31 -12.92
N LEU A 86 -2.74 -13.50 -12.48
CA LEU A 86 -1.39 -13.78 -12.01
C LEU A 86 -0.57 -14.24 -13.20
N ASP A 87 0.43 -13.47 -13.60
CA ASP A 87 1.41 -13.93 -14.59
C ASP A 87 2.11 -15.18 -14.03
N GLY A 88 2.00 -16.27 -14.77
CA GLY A 88 2.47 -17.59 -14.34
C GLY A 88 3.24 -18.30 -15.44
N MET A 89 4.32 -18.96 -15.05
CA MET A 89 5.06 -19.87 -15.91
C MET A 89 4.43 -21.26 -15.80
N SER A 90 3.95 -21.79 -16.93
CA SER A 90 3.48 -23.17 -17.00
C SER A 90 4.67 -24.11 -17.08
N VAL A 91 4.74 -25.07 -16.14
CA VAL A 91 5.78 -26.09 -16.08
C VAL A 91 5.16 -27.46 -16.02
N ARG A 92 5.83 -28.45 -16.62
CA ARG A 92 5.38 -29.84 -16.63
C ARG A 92 6.44 -30.75 -16.00
N VAL A 93 6.00 -31.65 -15.13
CA VAL A 93 6.83 -32.73 -14.58
C VAL A 93 6.15 -34.05 -14.90
N ALA A 94 6.77 -34.86 -15.76
CA ALA A 94 6.13 -36.02 -16.37
C ALA A 94 4.79 -35.64 -17.02
N ASP A 95 3.68 -36.14 -16.47
CA ASP A 95 2.33 -35.91 -16.99
C ASP A 95 1.56 -34.81 -16.24
N GLU A 96 2.15 -34.24 -15.18
CA GLU A 96 1.51 -33.25 -14.32
C GLU A 96 1.90 -31.82 -14.71
N VAL A 97 0.92 -30.91 -14.68
CA VAL A 97 1.09 -29.49 -15.03
C VAL A 97 0.94 -28.62 -13.80
N PHE A 98 1.93 -27.74 -13.57
CA PHE A 98 1.94 -26.77 -12.48
C PHE A 98 2.06 -25.34 -13.03
N ILE A 99 1.56 -24.37 -12.28
CA ILE A 99 1.72 -22.94 -12.57
C ILE A 99 2.59 -22.33 -11.48
N LEU A 100 3.75 -21.81 -11.86
CA LEU A 100 4.64 -21.07 -10.98
C LEU A 100 4.37 -19.57 -11.12
N PRO A 101 4.16 -18.82 -10.03
CA PRO A 101 4.09 -17.36 -10.08
C PRO A 101 5.36 -16.79 -10.73
N LEU A 102 5.22 -15.95 -11.76
CA LEU A 102 6.38 -15.45 -12.51
C LEU A 102 7.33 -14.61 -11.64
N ASN A 103 6.79 -13.93 -10.62
CA ASN A 103 7.58 -13.16 -9.65
C ASN A 103 8.47 -14.03 -8.73
N ALA A 104 8.23 -15.34 -8.66
CA ALA A 104 9.08 -16.29 -7.93
C ALA A 104 10.21 -16.86 -8.80
N VAL A 105 10.21 -16.58 -10.12
CA VAL A 105 11.22 -17.06 -11.06
C VAL A 105 12.34 -16.04 -11.16
N MET A 106 13.51 -16.36 -10.62
CA MET A 106 14.68 -15.49 -10.66
C MET A 106 15.34 -15.47 -12.05
N GLU A 107 15.46 -16.64 -12.68
CA GLU A 107 16.09 -16.82 -13.98
C GLU A 107 15.56 -18.11 -14.63
N SER A 108 15.47 -18.13 -15.96
CA SER A 108 15.14 -19.32 -16.75
C SER A 108 16.15 -19.48 -17.86
N LEU A 109 16.77 -20.66 -17.94
CA LEU A 109 17.72 -21.00 -18.99
C LEU A 109 16.99 -21.78 -20.08
N GLN A 110 17.06 -21.29 -21.32
CA GLN A 110 16.56 -22.00 -22.49
C GLN A 110 17.76 -22.49 -23.29
N THR A 111 17.97 -23.81 -23.32
CA THR A 111 18.95 -24.42 -24.20
C THR A 111 18.36 -24.61 -25.59
N PRO A 112 19.17 -24.48 -26.66
CA PRO A 112 18.75 -24.76 -28.04
C PRO A 112 18.17 -26.16 -28.24
#